data_AF-A0A949HVU3-F1
#
_entry.id   AF-A0A949HVU3-F1
#
_cell.length_a   1.000
_cell.length_b   1.000
_cell.length_c   1.000
_cell.angle_alpha   90.00
_cell.angle_beta   90.00
_cell.angle_gamma   90.00
#
_symmetry.space_group_name_H-M   'P 1'
#
loop_
_entity.id
_entity.type
_entity.pdbx_description
1 polymer ?
#
loop_
_entity_poly.entity_id
_entity_poly.type
_entity_poly.pdbx_seq_one_letter_code
_entity_poly.pdbx_strand_id
1 'polypeptide(L)'
;WCQLPNRPQFGNTVFESVALAMAKNSPEEAAAWLKSLPPAADRNYALTTLAADWARSDPRASLEWTMQLSDADGRRDAVQRAFTQWSLDDTAASAQWLGAHLSDPAADQMVIGLVDESGISASDPRDAIAWADLIAEPRARVDSIEDTFIGWARQQPDAAVNCIRNDTVLTPGEKNQILSSFTGWKNVGAN
;
A
#
# COMPACT_ATOMS: atom_id res chain seq x y z
N TRP A 1 -12.60 23.05 40.42
CA TRP A 1 -11.77 22.13 39.60
C TRP A 1 -12.57 20.85 39.42
N CYS A 2 -13.43 20.78 38.40
CA CYS A 2 -14.26 19.60 38.17
C CYS A 2 -13.62 18.73 37.10
N GLN A 3 -12.98 17.64 37.52
CA GLN A 3 -12.72 16.49 36.65
C GLN A 3 -14.02 15.71 36.50
N LEU A 4 -14.50 15.58 35.26
CA LEU A 4 -15.65 14.73 34.93
C LEU A 4 -15.18 13.27 34.76
N PRO A 5 -15.71 12.30 35.51
CA PRO A 5 -15.15 10.94 35.62
C PRO A 5 -15.76 9.93 34.64
N ASN A 6 -16.14 10.34 33.42
CA ASN A 6 -16.55 9.42 32.36
C ASN A 6 -16.74 10.19 31.05
N ARG A 7 -15.70 10.25 30.20
CA ARG A 7 -15.96 10.41 28.76
C ARG A 7 -16.34 9.01 28.24
N PRO A 8 -17.50 8.84 27.58
CA PRO A 8 -17.77 7.60 26.87
C PRO A 8 -16.60 7.37 25.93
N GLN A 9 -15.94 6.22 26.06
CA GLN A 9 -15.01 5.75 25.05
C GLN A 9 -15.91 5.29 23.90
N PHE A 10 -16.30 6.23 23.04
CA PHE A 10 -16.87 5.88 21.76
C PHE A 10 -15.78 5.08 21.06
N GLY A 11 -15.91 3.75 21.00
CA GLY A 11 -14.90 2.93 20.36
C GLY A 11 -14.77 3.26 18.88
N ASN A 12 -13.73 2.71 18.25
CA ASN A 12 -13.34 2.87 16.84
C ASN A 12 -14.51 2.91 15.83
N THR A 13 -15.63 2.28 16.17
CA THR A 13 -16.80 2.05 15.33
C THR A 13 -17.75 3.25 15.17
N VAL A 14 -17.76 4.23 16.09
CA VAL A 14 -18.78 5.32 16.02
C VAL A 14 -18.45 6.32 14.92
N PHE A 15 -17.20 6.81 14.87
CA PHE A 15 -16.80 7.74 13.82
C PHE A 15 -16.83 7.08 12.45
N GLU A 16 -16.39 5.84 12.37
CA GLU A 16 -16.49 5.02 11.16
C GLU A 16 -17.95 4.87 10.69
N SER A 17 -18.86 4.44 11.55
CA SER A 17 -20.26 4.20 11.17
C SER A 17 -20.95 5.46 10.65
N VAL A 18 -20.69 6.61 11.30
CA VAL A 18 -21.24 7.89 10.86
C VAL A 18 -20.62 8.32 9.53
N ALA A 19 -19.30 8.22 9.39
CA ALA A 19 -18.61 8.58 8.15
C ALA A 19 -19.12 7.74 6.97
N LEU A 20 -19.25 6.42 7.15
CA LEU A 20 -19.78 5.52 6.11
C LEU A 20 -21.25 5.79 5.78
N ALA A 21 -22.07 6.18 6.77
CA ALA A 21 -23.44 6.58 6.51
C ALA A 21 -23.52 7.88 5.69
N MET A 22 -22.64 8.85 5.98
CA MET A 22 -22.53 10.10 5.20
C MET A 22 -22.00 9.83 3.79
N ALA A 23 -20.98 8.97 3.65
CA ALA A 23 -20.30 8.65 2.40
C ALA A 23 -21.23 8.06 1.33
N LYS A 24 -22.33 7.41 1.74
CA LYS A 24 -23.38 6.94 0.82
C LYS A 24 -23.96 8.05 -0.06
N ASN A 25 -23.94 9.30 0.42
CA ASN A 25 -24.41 10.45 -0.34
C ASN A 25 -23.26 11.35 -0.78
N SER A 26 -22.28 11.58 0.10
CA SER A 26 -21.15 12.48 -0.16
C SER A 26 -19.92 12.04 0.67
N PRO A 27 -18.98 11.30 0.06
CA PRO A 27 -17.70 10.97 0.68
C PRO A 27 -16.90 12.21 1.09
N GLU A 28 -17.01 13.30 0.35
CA GLU A 28 -16.37 14.59 0.61
C GLU A 28 -16.89 15.22 1.91
N GLU A 29 -18.21 15.18 2.14
CA GLU A 29 -18.79 15.66 3.39
C GLU A 29 -18.38 14.80 4.59
N ALA A 30 -18.35 13.48 4.42
CA ALA A 30 -17.86 12.55 5.45
C ALA A 30 -16.39 12.85 5.80
N ALA A 31 -15.57 13.07 4.78
CA ALA A 31 -14.17 13.43 4.91
C ALA A 31 -13.97 14.77 5.61
N ALA A 32 -14.75 15.79 5.25
CA ALA A 32 -14.70 17.11 5.87
C ALA A 32 -15.10 17.03 7.35
N TRP A 33 -16.13 16.26 7.67
CA TRP A 33 -16.56 16.01 9.04
C TRP A 33 -15.46 15.32 9.86
N LEU A 34 -14.87 14.23 9.36
CA LEU A 34 -13.77 13.55 10.03
C LEU A 34 -12.56 14.48 10.26
N LYS A 35 -12.19 15.30 9.28
CA LYS A 35 -11.10 16.29 9.40
C LYS A 35 -11.38 17.36 10.46
N SER A 36 -12.65 17.66 10.74
CA SER A 36 -13.05 18.62 11.79
C SER A 36 -12.89 18.07 13.21
N LEU A 37 -12.76 16.74 13.36
CA LEU A 37 -12.62 16.10 14.67
C LEU A 37 -11.20 16.23 15.22
N PRO A 38 -11.03 16.34 16.55
CA PRO A 38 -9.71 16.35 17.18
C PRO A 38 -8.89 15.11 16.79
N PRO A 39 -7.54 15.23 16.69
CA PRO A 39 -6.67 14.08 16.51
C PRO A 39 -6.91 12.98 17.53
N ALA A 40 -7.26 11.80 17.02
CA ALA A 40 -7.56 10.59 17.80
C ALA A 40 -7.37 9.35 16.93
N ALA A 41 -7.02 8.22 17.55
CA ALA A 41 -6.84 6.94 16.87
C ALA A 41 -8.11 6.52 16.12
N ASP A 42 -9.27 6.62 16.76
CA ASP A 42 -10.57 6.24 16.20
C ASP A 42 -10.96 7.10 14.99
N ARG A 43 -10.56 8.38 14.99
CA ARG A 43 -10.74 9.28 13.84
C ARG A 43 -9.84 8.84 12.69
N ASN A 44 -8.57 8.53 12.96
CA ASN A 44 -7.63 8.06 11.95
C ASN A 44 -8.10 6.73 11.36
N TYR A 45 -8.60 5.80 12.20
CA TYR A 45 -9.23 4.57 11.73
C TYR A 45 -10.41 4.85 10.78
N ALA A 46 -11.33 5.73 11.18
CA ALA A 46 -12.47 6.12 10.33
C ALA A 46 -12.04 6.77 9.00
N LEU A 47 -10.98 7.60 8.99
CA LEU A 47 -10.42 8.17 7.76
C LEU A 47 -9.95 7.08 6.80
N THR A 48 -9.24 6.08 7.33
CA THR A 48 -8.72 4.97 6.51
C THR A 48 -9.83 4.05 5.99
N THR A 49 -10.91 3.84 6.77
CA THR A 49 -12.08 3.07 6.30
C THR A 49 -12.84 3.85 5.23
N LEU A 50 -13.04 5.16 5.42
CA LEU A 50 -13.68 6.03 4.43
C LEU A 50 -12.90 6.01 3.10
N ALA A 51 -11.57 6.05 3.15
CA ALA A 51 -10.71 5.99 1.96
C ALA A 51 -10.99 4.73 1.12
N ALA A 52 -11.06 3.56 1.78
CA ALA A 52 -11.37 2.30 1.10
C ALA A 52 -12.79 2.29 0.54
N ASP A 53 -13.79 2.75 1.30
CA ASP A 53 -15.18 2.75 0.85
C ASP A 53 -15.39 3.68 -0.34
N TRP A 54 -14.84 4.90 -0.27
CA TRP A 54 -14.87 5.86 -1.37
C TRP A 54 -14.15 5.32 -2.61
N ALA A 55 -13.04 4.61 -2.43
CA ALA A 55 -12.30 4.07 -3.57
C ALA A 55 -13.07 3.03 -4.40
N ARG A 56 -14.15 2.44 -3.86
CA ARG A 56 -15.03 1.53 -4.61
C ARG A 56 -15.87 2.24 -5.67
N SER A 57 -16.15 3.53 -5.50
CA SER A 57 -16.95 4.32 -6.43
C SER A 57 -16.10 5.32 -7.22
N ASP A 58 -15.14 5.96 -6.55
CA ASP A 58 -14.20 6.89 -7.17
C ASP A 58 -12.80 6.76 -6.55
N PRO A 59 -11.97 5.82 -7.04
CA PRO A 59 -10.64 5.59 -6.51
C PRO A 59 -9.69 6.77 -6.73
N ARG A 60 -9.86 7.54 -7.80
CA ARG A 60 -9.00 8.71 -8.07
C ARG A 60 -9.28 9.81 -7.07
N ALA A 61 -10.55 10.18 -6.87
CA ALA A 61 -10.92 11.21 -5.90
C ALA A 61 -10.54 10.80 -4.47
N SER A 62 -10.73 9.53 -4.11
CA SER A 62 -10.29 9.00 -2.81
C SER A 62 -8.78 9.14 -2.62
N LEU A 63 -7.97 8.74 -3.61
CA LEU A 63 -6.51 8.84 -3.51
C LEU A 63 -6.03 10.29 -3.48
N GLU A 64 -6.60 11.17 -4.31
CA GLU A 64 -6.33 12.62 -4.26
C GLU A 64 -6.63 13.22 -2.88
N TRP A 65 -7.73 12.80 -2.26
CA TRP A 65 -8.09 13.24 -0.92
C TRP A 65 -7.14 12.70 0.16
N THR A 66 -6.81 11.41 0.12
CA THR A 66 -5.92 10.79 1.12
C THR A 66 -4.52 11.41 1.09
N MET A 67 -4.00 11.75 -0.10
CA MET A 67 -2.71 12.46 -0.23
C MET A 67 -2.68 13.82 0.48
N GLN A 68 -3.84 14.45 0.72
CA GLN A 68 -3.93 15.74 1.43
C GLN A 68 -3.99 15.61 2.96
N LEU A 69 -3.97 14.39 3.52
CA LEU A 69 -3.97 14.20 4.96
C LEU A 69 -2.63 14.64 5.56
N SER A 70 -2.68 15.50 6.59
CA SER A 70 -1.47 16.08 7.19
C SER A 70 -0.70 15.09 8.06
N ASP A 71 -1.41 14.15 8.69
CA ASP A 71 -0.82 13.07 9.48
C ASP A 71 -0.15 12.06 8.55
N ALA A 72 1.16 11.84 8.71
CA ALA A 72 1.92 11.02 7.78
C ALA A 72 1.54 9.53 7.83
N ASP A 73 1.39 9.00 9.04
CA ASP A 73 1.01 7.59 9.24
C ASP A 73 -0.43 7.35 8.77
N GLY A 74 -1.38 8.19 9.21
CA GLY A 74 -2.76 8.12 8.73
C GLY A 74 -2.91 8.31 7.21
N ARG A 75 -2.06 9.15 6.59
CA ARG A 75 -2.00 9.30 5.13
C ARG A 75 -1.55 8.00 4.45
N ARG A 76 -0.46 7.39 4.93
CA ARG A 76 0.05 6.12 4.41
C ARG A 76 -1.03 5.04 4.48
N ASP A 77 -1.61 4.83 5.64
CA ASP A 77 -2.64 3.80 5.84
C ASP A 77 -3.87 4.02 4.95
N ALA A 78 -4.28 5.28 4.77
CA ALA A 78 -5.44 5.62 3.96
C ALA A 78 -5.16 5.45 2.46
N VAL A 79 -4.01 5.92 1.97
CA VAL A 79 -3.57 5.71 0.58
C VAL A 79 -3.49 4.22 0.30
N GLN A 80 -2.86 3.45 1.18
CA GLN A 80 -2.70 2.01 1.02
C GLN A 80 -4.04 1.28 0.94
N ARG A 81 -4.99 1.58 1.83
CA ARG A 81 -6.32 0.96 1.82
C ARG A 81 -7.13 1.34 0.59
N ALA A 82 -7.12 2.62 0.18
CA ALA A 82 -7.80 3.07 -1.03
C ALA A 82 -7.19 2.42 -2.28
N PHE A 83 -5.86 2.42 -2.38
CA PHE A 83 -5.13 1.86 -3.51
C PHE A 83 -5.29 0.35 -3.63
N THR A 84 -5.26 -0.37 -2.50
CA THR A 84 -5.52 -1.82 -2.47
C THR A 84 -6.94 -2.10 -2.94
N GLN A 85 -7.94 -1.34 -2.46
CA GLN A 85 -9.32 -1.51 -2.90
C GLN A 85 -9.48 -1.24 -4.40
N TRP A 86 -8.79 -0.24 -4.95
CA TRP A 86 -8.80 0.01 -6.39
C TRP A 86 -8.11 -1.11 -7.17
N SER A 87 -6.94 -1.56 -6.72
CA SER A 87 -6.16 -2.60 -7.40
C SER A 87 -6.88 -3.95 -7.44
N LEU A 88 -7.76 -4.23 -6.47
CA LEU A 88 -8.63 -5.41 -6.52
C LEU A 88 -9.69 -5.35 -7.63
N ASP A 89 -10.06 -4.16 -8.10
CA ASP A 89 -11.05 -3.95 -9.16
C ASP A 89 -10.40 -3.74 -10.53
N ASP A 90 -9.37 -2.89 -10.60
CA ASP A 90 -8.63 -2.56 -11.81
C ASP A 90 -7.15 -2.29 -11.52
N THR A 91 -6.36 -3.37 -11.50
CA THR A 91 -4.90 -3.33 -11.30
C THR A 91 -4.18 -2.48 -12.34
N ALA A 92 -4.67 -2.46 -13.59
CA ALA A 92 -4.00 -1.73 -14.67
C ALA A 92 -4.16 -0.21 -14.47
N ALA A 93 -5.37 0.25 -14.12
CA ALA A 93 -5.62 1.66 -13.86
C ALA A 93 -4.94 2.13 -12.57
N SER A 94 -4.92 1.31 -11.51
CA SER A 94 -4.21 1.65 -10.28
C SER A 94 -2.70 1.75 -10.50
N ALA A 95 -2.09 0.83 -11.24
CA ALA A 95 -0.69 0.87 -11.61
C ALA A 95 -0.32 2.15 -12.41
N GLN A 96 -1.17 2.54 -13.36
CA GLN A 96 -0.97 3.80 -14.10
C GLN A 96 -0.99 5.02 -13.19
N TRP A 97 -1.91 5.05 -12.22
CA TRP A 97 -1.97 6.14 -11.25
C TRP A 97 -0.73 6.16 -10.35
N LEU A 98 -0.27 5.00 -9.88
CA LEU A 98 0.94 4.86 -9.08
C LEU A 98 2.15 5.47 -9.79
N GLY A 99 2.39 5.08 -11.03
CA GLY A 99 3.50 5.61 -11.84
C GLY A 99 3.39 7.11 -12.14
N ALA A 100 2.18 7.66 -12.20
CA ALA A 100 1.97 9.09 -12.48
C ALA A 100 2.09 9.98 -11.23
N HIS A 101 1.93 9.44 -10.02
CA HIS A 101 1.83 10.24 -8.79
C HIS A 101 2.88 9.91 -7.74
N LEU A 102 3.50 8.73 -7.78
CA LEU A 102 4.39 8.23 -6.73
C LEU A 102 5.73 7.72 -7.30
N SER A 103 6.32 8.45 -8.25
CA SER A 103 7.61 8.11 -8.88
C SER A 103 8.78 8.97 -8.41
N ASP A 104 8.59 9.82 -7.39
CA ASP A 104 9.65 10.65 -6.82
C ASP A 104 10.25 9.99 -5.56
N PRO A 105 11.48 10.35 -5.16
CA PRO A 105 12.11 9.76 -3.98
C PRO A 105 11.36 9.97 -2.65
N ALA A 106 10.50 10.99 -2.56
CA ALA A 106 9.70 11.20 -1.36
C ALA A 106 8.54 10.20 -1.26
N ALA A 107 8.16 9.58 -2.38
CA ALA A 107 7.12 8.56 -2.46
C ALA A 107 7.63 7.13 -2.22
N ASP A 108 8.95 6.87 -2.26
CA ASP A 108 9.53 5.52 -2.17
C ASP A 108 8.96 4.68 -1.01
N GLN A 109 8.84 5.26 0.19
CA GLN A 109 8.30 4.55 1.35
C GLN A 109 6.82 4.19 1.22
N MET A 110 6.04 5.00 0.49
CA MET A 110 4.66 4.67 0.16
C MET A 110 4.63 3.51 -0.84
N VAL A 111 5.42 3.58 -1.90
CA VAL A 111 5.48 2.53 -2.93
C VAL A 111 5.89 1.18 -2.34
N ILE A 112 6.91 1.16 -1.46
CA ILE A 112 7.34 -0.05 -0.75
C ILE A 112 6.16 -0.63 0.06
N GLY A 113 5.47 0.19 0.84
CA GLY A 113 4.29 -0.27 1.60
C GLY A 113 3.17 -0.81 0.71
N LEU A 114 2.96 -0.23 -0.47
CA LEU A 114 1.98 -0.73 -1.44
C LEU A 114 2.38 -2.10 -2.01
N VAL A 115 3.66 -2.31 -2.33
CA VAL A 115 4.18 -3.61 -2.80
C VAL A 115 4.04 -4.68 -1.71
N ASP A 116 4.44 -4.36 -0.49
CA ASP A 116 4.49 -5.33 0.61
C ASP A 116 3.10 -5.67 1.17
N GLU A 117 2.22 -4.68 1.28
CA GLU A 117 1.02 -4.79 2.12
C GLU A 117 -0.30 -4.90 1.33
N SER A 118 -0.33 -4.59 0.03
CA SER A 118 -1.54 -4.74 -0.79
C SER A 118 -1.89 -6.20 -1.13
N GLY A 119 -0.96 -7.13 -0.87
CA GLY A 119 -1.08 -8.53 -1.28
C GLY A 119 -0.80 -8.78 -2.77
N ILE A 120 -0.40 -7.76 -3.53
CA ILE A 120 -0.03 -7.89 -4.94
C ILE A 120 1.14 -8.86 -5.11
N SER A 121 2.17 -8.79 -4.26
CA SER A 121 3.33 -9.69 -4.30
C SER A 121 2.98 -11.17 -4.21
N ALA A 122 1.88 -11.51 -3.54
CA ALA A 122 1.40 -12.88 -3.43
C ALA A 122 0.46 -13.31 -4.57
N SER A 123 -0.27 -12.37 -5.16
CA SER A 123 -1.31 -12.63 -6.17
C SER A 123 -0.80 -12.43 -7.60
N ASP A 124 -0.10 -11.33 -7.87
CA ASP A 124 0.62 -11.04 -9.09
C ASP A 124 2.02 -10.47 -8.80
N PRO A 125 3.04 -11.33 -8.66
CA PRO A 125 4.40 -10.88 -8.38
C PRO A 125 5.02 -10.06 -9.53
N ARG A 126 4.49 -10.14 -10.77
CA ARG A 126 5.03 -9.33 -11.87
C ARG A 126 4.58 -7.89 -11.76
N ASP A 127 3.32 -7.67 -11.44
CA ASP A 127 2.80 -6.32 -11.18
C ASP A 127 3.47 -5.71 -9.94
N ALA A 128 3.70 -6.51 -8.90
CA ALA A 128 4.47 -6.10 -7.73
C ALA A 128 5.89 -5.63 -8.07
N ILE A 129 6.62 -6.37 -8.93
CA ILE A 129 7.94 -5.97 -9.43
C ILE A 129 7.85 -4.68 -10.24
N ALA A 130 6.85 -4.53 -11.10
CA ALA A 130 6.65 -3.32 -11.88
C ALA A 130 6.39 -2.08 -10.99
N TRP A 131 5.68 -2.26 -9.88
CA TRP A 131 5.49 -1.20 -8.88
C TRP A 131 6.78 -0.90 -8.13
N ALA A 132 7.52 -1.93 -7.72
CA ALA A 132 8.81 -1.77 -7.07
C ALA A 132 9.82 -1.04 -7.97
N ASP A 133 9.74 -1.19 -9.29
CA ASP A 133 10.60 -0.48 -10.25
C ASP A 133 10.36 1.05 -10.29
N LEU A 134 9.24 1.53 -9.74
CA LEU A 134 8.96 2.96 -9.58
C LEU A 134 9.74 3.61 -8.42
N ILE A 135 10.33 2.81 -7.54
CA ILE A 135 11.14 3.28 -6.41
C ILE A 135 12.40 3.97 -6.96
N ALA A 136 12.57 5.25 -6.63
CA ALA A 136 13.63 6.08 -7.15
C ALA A 136 15.00 5.74 -6.54
N GLU A 137 15.06 5.42 -5.24
CA GLU A 137 16.30 5.00 -4.56
C GLU A 137 16.75 3.61 -5.05
N PRO A 138 17.92 3.49 -5.72
CA PRO A 138 18.30 2.25 -6.41
C PRO A 138 18.42 1.03 -5.51
N ARG A 139 18.87 1.20 -4.26
CA ARG A 139 18.99 0.07 -3.32
C ARG A 139 17.63 -0.42 -2.87
N ALA A 140 16.76 0.50 -2.45
CA ALA A 140 15.40 0.17 -2.02
C ALA A 140 14.59 -0.48 -3.16
N ARG A 141 14.79 -0.02 -4.40
CA ARG A 141 14.22 -0.63 -5.61
C ARG A 141 14.59 -2.10 -5.74
N VAL A 142 15.90 -2.40 -5.69
CA VAL A 142 16.40 -3.77 -5.83
C VAL A 142 15.99 -4.64 -4.64
N ASP A 143 16.02 -4.12 -3.42
CA ASP A 143 15.61 -4.86 -2.22
C ASP A 143 14.11 -5.25 -2.28
N SER A 144 13.23 -4.34 -2.68
CA SER A 144 11.79 -4.63 -2.83
C SER A 144 11.49 -5.62 -3.95
N ILE A 145 12.21 -5.52 -5.08
CA ILE A 145 12.16 -6.51 -6.16
C ILE A 145 12.64 -7.88 -5.68
N GLU A 146 13.74 -7.92 -4.93
CA GLU A 146 14.33 -9.13 -4.36
C GLU A 146 13.34 -9.82 -3.40
N ASP A 147 12.73 -9.07 -2.48
CA ASP A 147 11.74 -9.58 -1.52
C ASP A 147 10.50 -10.15 -2.22
N THR A 148 10.05 -9.49 -3.29
CA THR A 148 8.95 -9.98 -4.13
C THR A 148 9.30 -11.31 -4.80
N PHE A 149 10.49 -11.40 -5.39
CA PHE A 149 10.99 -12.64 -6.00
C PHE A 149 11.19 -13.76 -4.98
N ILE A 150 11.68 -13.43 -3.80
CA ILE A 150 11.80 -14.31 -2.63
C ILE A 150 10.44 -14.90 -2.27
N GLY A 151 9.41 -14.06 -2.16
CA GLY A 151 8.03 -14.49 -1.91
C GLY A 151 7.50 -15.42 -3.00
N TRP A 152 7.67 -15.04 -4.27
CA TRP A 152 7.22 -15.81 -5.42
C TRP A 152 7.91 -17.19 -5.50
N ALA A 153 9.22 -17.23 -5.27
CA ALA A 153 10.02 -18.45 -5.36
C ALA A 153 9.65 -19.50 -4.30
N ARG A 154 9.03 -19.11 -3.18
CA ARG A 154 8.50 -20.06 -2.18
C ARG A 154 7.42 -20.97 -2.76
N GLN A 155 6.63 -20.47 -3.71
CA GLN A 155 5.54 -21.23 -4.33
C GLN A 155 5.93 -21.76 -5.71
N GLN A 156 6.63 -20.94 -6.51
CA GLN A 156 6.93 -21.24 -7.91
C GLN A 156 8.40 -20.91 -8.24
N PRO A 157 9.37 -21.68 -7.74
CA PRO A 157 10.80 -21.37 -7.84
C PRO A 157 11.28 -21.29 -9.30
N ASP A 158 10.86 -22.24 -10.16
CA ASP A 158 11.28 -22.25 -11.57
C ASP A 158 10.71 -21.04 -12.33
N ALA A 159 9.47 -20.63 -12.03
CA ALA A 159 8.84 -19.47 -12.65
C ALA A 159 9.57 -18.17 -12.26
N ALA A 160 9.85 -17.99 -10.97
CA ALA A 160 10.60 -16.84 -10.46
C ALA A 160 12.01 -16.76 -11.07
N VAL A 161 12.76 -17.86 -11.06
CA VAL A 161 14.11 -17.92 -11.65
C VAL A 161 14.10 -17.64 -13.15
N ASN A 162 13.15 -18.21 -13.88
CA ASN A 162 13.03 -17.98 -15.32
C ASN A 162 12.65 -16.51 -15.62
N CYS A 163 11.83 -15.88 -14.77
CA CYS A 163 11.51 -14.47 -14.89
C CYS A 163 12.77 -13.61 -14.73
N ILE A 164 13.54 -13.79 -13.64
CA ILE A 164 14.77 -13.02 -13.39
C ILE A 164 15.76 -13.13 -14.56
N ARG A 165 15.94 -14.34 -15.10
CA ARG A 165 16.88 -14.58 -16.21
C ARG A 165 16.47 -13.82 -17.48
N ASN A 166 15.17 -13.83 -17.79
CA ASN A 166 14.63 -13.24 -19.02
C ASN A 166 14.24 -11.77 -18.88
N ASP A 167 14.27 -11.21 -17.67
CA ASP A 167 13.96 -9.81 -17.40
C ASP A 167 14.88 -8.87 -18.19
N THR A 168 14.34 -7.81 -18.78
CA THR A 168 15.13 -6.87 -19.59
C THR A 168 15.43 -5.56 -18.86
N VAL A 169 14.80 -5.32 -17.71
CA VAL A 169 14.95 -4.11 -16.90
C VAL A 169 16.12 -4.27 -15.93
N LEU A 170 16.24 -5.44 -15.29
CA LEU A 170 17.30 -5.75 -14.35
C LEU A 170 18.67 -5.84 -15.05
N THR A 171 19.66 -5.17 -14.46
CA THR A 171 21.05 -5.30 -14.88
C THR A 171 21.60 -6.70 -14.60
N PRO A 172 22.65 -7.15 -15.30
CA PRO A 172 23.30 -8.42 -14.99
C PRO A 172 23.77 -8.54 -13.52
N GLY A 173 24.18 -7.42 -12.90
CA GLY A 173 24.57 -7.38 -11.49
C GLY A 173 23.40 -7.66 -10.55
N GLU A 174 22.27 -7.00 -10.76
CA GLU A 174 21.05 -7.19 -9.96
C GLU A 174 20.48 -8.59 -10.13
N LYS A 175 20.46 -9.12 -11.35
CA LYS A 175 20.06 -10.53 -11.59
C LYS A 175 20.92 -11.50 -10.79
N ASN A 176 22.24 -11.30 -10.78
CA ASN A 176 23.15 -12.16 -10.04
C ASN A 176 22.95 -12.03 -8.52
N GLN A 177 22.72 -10.81 -8.01
CA GLN A 177 22.39 -10.57 -6.61
C GLN A 177 21.13 -11.37 -6.21
N ILE A 178 20.01 -11.14 -6.90
CA ILE A 178 18.72 -11.77 -6.58
C ILE A 178 18.80 -13.30 -6.72
N LEU A 179 19.45 -13.81 -7.77
CA LEU A 179 19.62 -15.27 -7.93
C LEU A 179 20.50 -15.87 -6.81
N SER A 180 21.44 -15.13 -6.26
CA SER A 180 22.31 -15.61 -5.18
C SER A 180 21.56 -15.77 -3.86
N SER A 181 20.57 -14.93 -3.56
CA SER A 181 19.80 -15.02 -2.31
C SER A 181 18.97 -16.31 -2.22
N PHE A 182 18.55 -16.84 -3.37
CA PHE A 182 17.87 -18.14 -3.45
C PHE A 182 18.78 -19.33 -3.11
N THR A 183 20.09 -19.22 -3.35
CA THR A 183 21.04 -20.30 -3.02
C THR A 183 21.32 -20.38 -1.52
N GLY A 184 21.27 -19.24 -0.82
CA GLY A 184 21.37 -19.19 0.64
C GLY A 184 20.29 -20.02 1.33
N TRP A 185 19.06 -20.03 0.80
CA TRP A 185 17.93 -20.77 1.37
C TRP A 185 18.10 -22.29 1.34
N LYS A 186 18.66 -22.83 0.25
CA LYS A 186 18.94 -24.27 0.13
C LYS A 186 19.94 -24.75 1.19
N ASN A 187 20.80 -23.87 1.68
CA ASN A 187 21.80 -24.18 2.70
C ASN A 187 21.28 -24.01 4.13
N VAL A 188 20.20 -23.24 4.36
CA VAL A 188 19.61 -23.02 5.69
C VAL A 188 18.55 -24.08 6.04
N GLY A 189 17.88 -24.68 5.04
CA GLY A 189 16.92 -25.77 5.25
C GLY A 189 17.51 -27.18 5.33
N ALA A 190 18.85 -27.31 5.35
CA ALA A 190 19.57 -28.58 5.32
C ALA A 190 20.30 -28.94 6.63
N ASN A 191 19.99 -28.26 7.74
CA ASN A 191 20.50 -28.57 9.08
C ASN A 191 19.38 -28.94 10.04
#